data_AF-A0A7J4T7D1-F1
#
_entry.id   AF-A0A7J4T7D1-F1
#
_cell.length_a   1.000
_cell.length_b   1.000
_cell.length_c   1.000
_cell.angle_alpha   90.00
_cell.angle_beta   90.00
_cell.angle_gamma   90.00
#
_symmetry.space_group_name_H-M   'P 1'
#
loop_
_entity.id
_entity.type
_entity.pdbx_description
1 polymer ?
#
loop_
_entity_poly.entity_id
_entity_poly.type
_entity_poly.pdbx_seq_one_letter_code
_entity_poly.pdbx_strand_id
1 'polypeptide(L)'
;MNDSPFIDIDDRIRLLGTAHVAQKSVDAVSFHVTEFQPTTVAVELCESRKEALTQQRRLDKESLLKVIKEGKAPLVLIQSLLAAEQRKIGMNEGVQPGE
;
A
#
# COMPACT_ATOMS: atom_id res chain seq x y z
N MET A 1 3.50 -21.99 -14.59
CA MET A 1 4.33 -22.04 -13.37
C MET A 1 4.68 -20.60 -13.03
N ASN A 2 4.30 -20.11 -11.85
CA ASN A 2 4.52 -18.71 -11.50
C ASN A 2 5.97 -18.56 -11.00
N ASP A 3 6.79 -17.93 -11.82
CA ASP A 3 8.26 -17.88 -11.72
C ASP A 3 8.73 -16.77 -10.76
N SER A 4 8.11 -16.65 -9.58
CA SER A 4 8.52 -15.68 -8.59
C SER A 4 9.66 -16.24 -7.74
N PRO A 5 10.76 -15.49 -7.57
CA PRO A 5 11.90 -15.96 -6.78
C PRO A 5 11.49 -16.05 -5.31
N PHE A 6 11.55 -17.26 -4.75
CA PHE A 6 11.44 -17.52 -3.33
C PHE A 6 12.65 -18.28 -2.81
N ILE A 7 12.94 -18.13 -1.52
CA ILE A 7 13.99 -18.85 -0.82
C ILE A 7 13.39 -19.39 0.49
N ASP A 8 13.54 -20.68 0.72
CA ASP A 8 13.27 -21.27 2.03
C ASP A 8 14.54 -21.15 2.87
N ILE A 9 14.44 -20.39 3.97
CA ILE A 9 15.53 -20.30 4.96
C ILE A 9 15.55 -21.58 5.80
N ASP A 10 14.37 -22.07 6.17
CA ASP A 10 14.13 -23.34 6.83
C ASP A 10 12.69 -23.81 6.56
N ASP A 11 12.27 -24.91 7.19
CA ASP A 11 10.92 -25.49 7.04
C ASP A 11 9.78 -24.58 7.55
N ARG A 12 10.10 -23.47 8.21
CA ARG A 12 9.15 -22.54 8.85
C ARG A 12 9.14 -21.16 8.21
N ILE A 13 10.22 -20.79 7.51
CA ILE A 13 10.43 -19.45 6.97
C ILE A 13 10.71 -19.51 5.48
N ARG A 14 9.76 -18.97 4.71
CA ARG A 14 9.88 -18.69 3.28
C ARG A 14 9.96 -17.18 3.04
N LEU A 15 10.97 -16.75 2.31
CA LEU A 15 11.09 -15.40 1.78
C LEU A 15 10.64 -15.37 0.32
N LEU A 16 9.76 -14.44 -0.04
CA LEU A 16 9.25 -14.27 -1.39
C LEU A 16 9.59 -12.87 -1.89
N GLY A 17 10.30 -12.79 -3.02
CA GLY A 17 10.60 -11.52 -3.68
C GLY A 17 9.40 -11.00 -4.48
N THR A 18 9.05 -9.73 -4.29
CA THR A 18 8.00 -9.04 -5.05
C THR A 18 8.56 -7.86 -5.83
N ALA A 19 8.02 -7.59 -7.00
CA ALA A 19 8.30 -6.36 -7.74
C ALA A 19 7.36 -5.24 -7.29
N HIS A 20 7.80 -3.98 -7.42
CA HIS A 20 6.98 -2.81 -7.08
C HIS A 20 5.73 -2.75 -7.97
N VAL A 21 4.55 -2.87 -7.36
CA VAL A 21 3.24 -2.68 -8.01
C VAL A 21 3.06 -3.58 -9.23
N ALA A 22 3.25 -4.89 -9.06
CA ALA A 22 3.12 -5.87 -10.13
C ALA A 22 2.01 -6.89 -9.81
N GLN A 23 1.03 -7.02 -10.71
CA GLN A 23 -0.02 -8.04 -10.61
C GLN A 23 0.56 -9.46 -10.46
N LYS A 24 1.65 -9.75 -11.19
CA LYS A 24 2.36 -11.02 -11.10
C LYS A 24 2.87 -11.32 -9.67
N SER A 25 3.22 -10.29 -8.90
CA SER A 25 3.62 -10.46 -7.49
C SER A 25 2.43 -10.81 -6.60
N VAL A 26 1.24 -10.23 -6.84
CA VAL A 26 0.01 -10.57 -6.13
C VAL A 26 -0.38 -12.04 -6.38
N ASP A 27 -0.33 -12.47 -7.64
CA ASP A 27 -0.65 -13.84 -8.02
C ASP A 27 0.34 -14.84 -7.40
N ALA A 28 1.61 -14.46 -7.31
CA ALA A 28 2.65 -15.29 -6.70
C ALA A 28 2.49 -15.41 -5.19
N VAL A 29 2.21 -14.31 -4.50
CA VAL A 29 1.93 -14.32 -3.05
C VAL A 29 0.73 -15.22 -2.77
N SER A 30 -0.35 -15.07 -3.54
CA SER A 30 -1.58 -15.87 -3.37
C SER A 30 -1.31 -17.37 -3.53
N PHE A 31 -0.53 -17.75 -4.55
CA PHE A 31 -0.10 -19.12 -4.77
C PHE A 31 0.73 -19.65 -3.59
N HIS A 32 1.79 -18.93 -3.19
CA HIS A 32 2.70 -19.40 -2.14
C HIS A 32 2.05 -19.45 -0.76
N VAL A 33 1.13 -18.54 -0.44
CA VAL A 33 0.36 -18.61 0.83
C VAL A 33 -0.53 -19.85 0.86
N THR A 34 -1.16 -20.19 -0.26
CA THR A 34 -2.03 -21.38 -0.36
C THR A 34 -1.24 -22.68 -0.23
N GLU A 35 -0.07 -22.75 -0.87
CA GLU A 35 0.79 -23.94 -0.87
C GLU A 35 1.57 -24.11 0.44
N PHE A 36 2.17 -23.03 0.96
CA PHE A 36 3.02 -23.08 2.15
C PHE A 36 2.23 -23.08 3.45
N GLN A 37 0.98 -22.60 3.42
CA GLN A 37 0.06 -22.53 4.58
C GLN A 37 0.72 -21.93 5.84
N PRO A 38 1.34 -20.74 5.76
CA PRO A 38 1.96 -20.13 6.93
C PRO A 38 0.89 -19.71 7.94
N THR A 39 1.22 -19.79 9.22
CA THR A 39 0.37 -19.25 10.30
C THR A 39 0.42 -17.72 10.36
N THR A 40 1.42 -17.09 9.74
CA THR A 40 1.62 -15.64 9.74
C THR A 40 2.30 -15.19 8.46
N VAL A 41 1.84 -14.07 7.90
CA VAL A 41 2.45 -13.41 6.75
C VAL A 41 3.05 -12.08 7.22
N ALA A 42 4.37 -11.96 7.12
CA ALA A 42 5.09 -10.72 7.38
C ALA A 42 5.30 -9.95 6.07
N VAL A 43 4.99 -8.66 6.08
CA VAL A 43 5.15 -7.77 4.92
C VAL A 43 6.24 -6.74 5.23
N GLU A 44 7.28 -6.68 4.40
CA GLU A 44 8.28 -5.63 4.48
C GLU A 44 7.70 -4.33 3.95
N LEU A 45 7.84 -3.27 4.74
CA LEU A 45 7.35 -1.94 4.41
C LEU A 45 8.39 -0.92 4.86
N CYS A 46 8.66 0.06 4.01
CA CYS A 46 9.36 1.25 4.45
C CYS A 46 8.54 2.01 5.51
N GLU A 47 9.21 2.84 6.29
CA GLU A 47 8.62 3.56 7.43
C GLU A 47 7.35 4.33 7.07
N SER A 48 7.36 5.06 5.94
CA SER A 48 6.19 5.82 5.48
C SER A 48 4.98 4.94 5.14
N ARG A 49 5.19 3.77 4.51
CA ARG A 49 4.10 2.82 4.22
C ARG A 49 3.58 2.16 5.49
N LYS A 50 4.47 1.80 6.42
CA LYS A 50 4.09 1.28 7.73
C LYS A 50 3.24 2.30 8.50
N GLU A 51 3.68 3.56 8.56
CA GLU A 51 2.92 4.64 9.18
C GLU A 51 1.55 4.81 8.53
N ALA A 52 1.48 4.86 7.20
CA ALA A 52 0.21 5.01 6.49
C ALA A 52 -0.78 3.86 6.73
N LEU A 53 -0.29 2.62 6.90
CA LEU A 53 -1.12 1.43 7.15
C LEU A 53 -1.50 1.26 8.63
N THR A 54 -0.63 1.64 9.56
CA THR A 54 -0.85 1.46 11.01
C THR A 54 -1.55 2.66 11.65
N GLN A 55 -1.26 3.86 11.16
CA GLN A 55 -1.95 5.08 11.56
C GLN A 55 -3.15 5.25 10.63
N GLN A 56 -4.26 4.60 10.99
CA GLN A 56 -5.56 4.77 10.31
C GLN A 56 -5.86 6.25 10.11
N ARG A 57 -5.53 6.81 8.93
CA ARG A 57 -6.01 8.07 8.32
C ARG A 57 -6.62 9.09 9.29
N ARG A 58 -5.98 9.35 10.43
CA ARG A 58 -6.33 10.46 11.28
C ARG A 58 -5.47 11.56 10.73
N LEU A 59 -6.11 12.43 9.94
CA LEU A 59 -5.74 13.84 9.96
C LEU A 59 -5.89 14.28 11.41
N ASP A 60 -4.90 13.95 12.23
CA ASP A 60 -4.88 14.39 13.60
C ASP A 60 -4.71 15.91 13.58
N LYS A 61 -5.25 16.56 14.61
CA LYS A 61 -5.24 18.02 14.69
C LYS A 61 -3.81 18.57 14.58
N GLU A 62 -2.81 17.80 15.01
CA GLU A 62 -1.40 18.17 14.95
C GLU A 62 -0.89 18.24 13.51
N SER A 63 -1.21 17.27 12.66
CA SER A 63 -0.85 17.29 11.23
C SER A 63 -1.50 18.45 10.49
N LEU A 64 -2.78 18.74 10.77
CA LEU A 64 -3.48 19.89 10.18
C LEU A 64 -2.86 21.22 10.61
N LEU A 65 -2.56 21.36 11.91
CA LEU A 65 -1.90 22.56 12.44
C LEU A 65 -0.49 22.74 11.85
N LYS A 66 0.25 21.66 11.63
CA LYS A 66 1.56 21.69 10.99
C LYS A 66 1.48 22.17 9.53
N VAL A 67 0.55 21.62 8.75
CA VAL A 67 0.30 22.04 7.35
C VAL A 67 -0.05 23.53 7.25
N ILE A 68 -0.86 24.03 8.18
CA ILE A 68 -1.23 25.45 8.23
C ILE A 68 -0.02 26.32 8.62
N LYS A 69 0.73 25.93 9.66
CA LYS A 69 1.94 26.65 10.11
C LYS A 69 3.04 26.70 9.04
N GLU A 70 3.18 25.66 8.23
CA GLU A 70 4.16 25.59 7.14
C GLU A 70 3.70 26.32 5.87
N GLY A 71 2.52 26.95 5.87
CA GLY A 71 1.98 27.69 4.71
C GLY A 71 1.54 26.79 3.54
N LYS A 72 1.45 25.47 3.77
CA LYS A 72 1.13 24.47 2.74
C LYS A 72 -0.37 24.26 2.54
N ALA A 73 -1.21 24.94 3.31
CA ALA A 73 -2.67 24.80 3.25
C ALA A 73 -3.28 25.01 1.84
N PRO A 74 -2.89 26.03 1.05
CA PRO A 74 -3.42 26.20 -0.30
C PRO A 74 -3.07 25.04 -1.24
N LEU A 75 -1.86 24.50 -1.13
CA LEU A 75 -1.41 23.36 -1.95
C LEU A 75 -2.21 22.09 -1.63
N VAL A 76 -2.41 21.81 -0.35
CA VAL A 76 -3.21 20.65 0.10
C VAL A 76 -4.67 20.78 -0.35
N LEU A 77 -5.24 21.99 -0.35
CA LEU A 77 -6.58 22.24 -0.87
C LEU A 77 -6.67 21.96 -2.38
N ILE A 78 -5.70 22.43 -3.17
CA ILE A 78 -5.63 22.16 -4.61
C ILE A 78 -5.50 20.66 -4.88
N GLN A 79 -4.60 19.97 -4.16
CA GLN A 79 -4.44 18.52 -4.27
C GLN A 79 -5.72 17.76 -3.89
N SER A 80 -6.45 18.24 -2.87
CA SER A 80 -7.74 17.65 -2.46
C SER A 80 -8.83 17.84 -3.50
N LEU A 81 -8.91 19.01 -4.13
CA LEU A 81 -9.82 19.29 -5.25
C LEU A 81 -9.51 18.41 -6.45
N LEU A 82 -8.24 18.30 -6.83
CA LEU A 82 -7.79 17.44 -7.93
C LEU A 82 -8.10 15.96 -7.63
N ALA A 83 -7.83 15.49 -6.41
CA ALA A 83 -8.15 14.13 -6.00
C ALA A 83 -9.67 13.86 -5.94
N ALA A 84 -10.50 14.89 -5.67
CA ALA A 84 -11.95 14.77 -5.75
C ALA A 84 -12.42 14.63 -7.21
N GLU A 85 -11.86 15.42 -8.13
CA GLU A 85 -12.19 15.31 -9.56
C GLU A 85 -11.69 13.99 -10.16
N GLN A 86 -10.48 13.55 -9.80
CA GLN A 86 -9.94 12.25 -10.19
C GLN A 86 -10.80 11.09 -9.70
N ARG A 87 -11.32 11.15 -8.47
CA ARG A 87 -12.25 10.14 -7.95
C ARG A 87 -13.56 10.11 -8.73
N LYS A 88 -14.12 11.28 -9.05
CA LYS A 88 -15.33 11.40 -9.87
C LYS A 88 -15.13 10.80 -11.27
N ILE A 89 -13.96 10.97 -11.87
CA ILE A 89 -13.61 10.40 -13.17
C ILE A 89 -13.40 8.88 -13.06
N GLY A 90 -12.59 8.41 -12.11
CA GLY A 90 -12.30 6.98 -11.92
C GLY A 90 -13.51 6.14 -11.49
N MET A 91 -14.50 6.73 -10.82
CA MET A 91 -15.77 6.07 -10.51
C MET A 91 -16.60 5.72 -11.75
N ASN A 92 -16.43 6.42 -12.87
CA ASN A 92 -17.09 6.09 -14.14
C ASN A 92 -16.37 4.97 -14.91
N GLU A 93 -15.13 4.63 -14.54
CA GLU A 93 -14.33 3.58 -15.19
C GLU A 93 -14.22 2.29 -14.34
N GLY A 94 -14.91 2.23 -13.19
CA GLY A 94 -15.02 1.01 -12.38
C GLY A 94 -13.75 0.62 -11.59
N VAL A 95 -12.71 1.46 -11.57
CA VAL A 95 -11.47 1.20 -10.83
C VAL A 95 -11.37 2.17 -9.65
N GLN A 96 -11.46 1.64 -8.43
CA GLN A 96 -11.22 2.43 -7.23
C GLN A 96 -9.72 2.77 -7.12
N PRO A 97 -9.33 4.05 -6.95
CA PRO A 97 -7.95 4.39 -6.74
C PRO A 97 -7.53 4.02 -5.30
N GLY A 98 -6.64 3.03 -5.22
CA GLY A 98 -5.91 2.70 -3.99
C GLY A 98 -6.17 1.28 -3.51
N GLU A 99 -5.60 0.30 -4.21
CA GLU A 99 -5.07 -0.96 -3.65
C GLU A 99 -3.77 -1.31 -4.37
#